data_AF-A0A6L9FGA6-F1
#
_entry.id   AF-A0A6L9FGA6-F1
#
_cell.length_a   1.000
_cell.length_b   1.000
_cell.length_c   1.000
_cell.angle_alpha   90.00
_cell.angle_beta   90.00
_cell.angle_gamma   90.00
#
_symmetry.space_group_name_H-M   'P 1'
#
loop_
_entity.id
_entity.type
_entity.pdbx_description
1 polymer ?
#
loop_
_entity_poly.entity_id
_entity_poly.type
_entity_poly.pdbx_seq_one_letter_code
_entity_poly.pdbx_strand_id
1 'polypeptide(L)'
;MKTSLMALFAVSTLAGCSSISVEECQTADWYQTGYRDGQNGNNPNIVNDYASDCAEANIVVDKVAWQKGFSQGTRLYCAPNNGYVVGSQGRTYYGVCDSDQFLKNYQLGKLEYQRQQRLTELNNQIADLDRQISSADKGDSKKLERLRAQRKDLARERSSLLTPNVNFRFDF
;
A
#
# COMPACT_ATOMS: atom_id res chain seq x y z
N MET A 1 -8.42 28.77 -43.88
CA MET A 1 -7.31 28.29 -43.02
C MET A 1 -7.92 27.27 -42.07
N LYS A 2 -7.58 25.98 -42.21
CA LYS A 2 -8.18 24.88 -41.44
C LYS A 2 -7.32 24.62 -40.22
N THR A 3 -7.81 24.97 -39.03
CA THR A 3 -7.15 24.66 -37.76
C THR A 3 -7.48 23.21 -37.39
N SER A 4 -6.55 22.29 -37.62
CA SER A 4 -6.65 20.91 -37.15
C SER A 4 -6.51 20.88 -35.62
N LEU A 5 -7.59 20.52 -34.92
CA LEU A 5 -7.53 20.10 -33.53
C LEU A 5 -6.83 18.75 -33.46
N MET A 6 -5.58 18.74 -32.99
CA MET A 6 -4.86 17.52 -32.66
C MET A 6 -5.21 17.16 -31.21
N ALA A 7 -6.19 16.27 -31.04
CA ALA A 7 -6.57 15.73 -29.75
C ALA A 7 -5.47 14.77 -29.26
N LEU A 8 -4.69 15.23 -28.28
CA LEU A 8 -3.67 14.42 -27.62
C LEU A 8 -4.36 13.44 -26.66
N PHE A 9 -4.54 12.20 -27.12
CA PHE A 9 -5.10 11.13 -26.30
C PHE A 9 -4.03 10.67 -25.30
N ALA A 10 -4.09 11.19 -24.08
CA ALA A 10 -3.28 10.70 -22.97
C ALA A 10 -3.82 9.32 -22.56
N VAL A 11 -3.19 8.26 -23.07
CA VAL A 11 -3.44 6.89 -22.60
C VAL A 11 -2.83 6.77 -21.21
N SER A 12 -3.63 7.00 -20.19
CA SER A 12 -3.31 6.66 -18.80
C SER A 12 -3.47 5.15 -18.63
N THR A 13 -2.42 4.37 -18.89
CA THR A 13 -2.39 2.96 -18.49
C THR A 13 -2.27 2.92 -16.96
N LEU A 14 -3.41 2.71 -16.28
CA LEU A 14 -3.38 2.20 -14.92
C LEU A 14 -2.80 0.78 -14.99
N ALA A 15 -1.50 0.67 -14.72
CA ALA A 15 -0.83 -0.60 -14.52
C ALA A 15 -1.33 -1.23 -13.21
N GLY A 16 -2.51 -1.86 -13.25
CA GLY A 16 -2.85 -2.95 -12.34
C GLY A 16 -2.15 -4.21 -12.83
N CYS A 17 -0.83 -4.26 -12.74
CA CYS A 17 0.00 -5.28 -13.37
C CYS A 17 0.31 -6.43 -12.40
N SER A 18 -0.41 -7.53 -12.53
CA SER A 18 0.11 -8.86 -12.20
C SER A 18 -0.21 -9.89 -13.28
N SER A 19 -0.53 -9.47 -14.50
CA SER A 19 -0.70 -10.36 -15.64
C SER A 19 0.65 -10.60 -16.31
N ILE A 20 1.05 -11.87 -16.44
CA ILE A 20 2.21 -12.26 -17.24
C ILE A 20 1.80 -12.28 -18.71
N SER A 21 2.63 -11.73 -19.61
CA SER A 21 2.34 -11.77 -21.04
C SER A 21 2.64 -13.16 -21.64
N VAL A 22 2.03 -13.47 -22.79
CA VAL A 22 2.29 -14.73 -23.51
C VAL A 22 3.78 -14.89 -23.88
N GLU A 23 4.44 -13.81 -24.27
CA GLU A 23 5.87 -13.83 -24.59
C GLU A 23 6.73 -14.13 -23.36
N GLU A 24 6.36 -13.54 -22.20
CA GLU A 24 6.99 -13.87 -20.92
C GLU A 24 6.73 -15.33 -20.54
N CYS A 25 5.53 -15.88 -20.76
CA CYS A 25 5.27 -17.31 -20.53
C CYS A 25 6.19 -18.23 -21.36
N GLN A 26 6.46 -17.88 -22.62
CA GLN A 26 7.28 -18.71 -23.54
C GLN A 26 8.74 -18.75 -23.15
N THR A 27 9.25 -17.65 -22.58
CA THR A 27 10.67 -17.44 -22.32
C THR A 27 11.01 -17.42 -20.83
N ALA A 28 10.00 -17.60 -19.96
CA ALA A 28 10.16 -17.55 -18.51
C ALA A 28 11.13 -18.61 -18.00
N ASP A 29 12.19 -18.14 -17.34
CA ASP A 29 12.84 -18.93 -16.31
C ASP A 29 11.96 -18.87 -15.05
N TRP A 30 11.20 -19.94 -14.80
CA TRP A 30 10.27 -20.00 -13.68
C TRP A 30 10.96 -19.92 -12.33
N TYR A 31 12.19 -20.43 -12.20
CA TYR A 31 12.97 -20.26 -10.97
C TYR A 31 13.33 -18.80 -10.74
N GLN A 32 13.84 -18.09 -11.75
CA GLN A 32 14.18 -16.67 -11.61
C GLN A 32 12.94 -15.79 -11.39
N THR A 33 11.84 -16.13 -12.04
CA THR A 33 10.54 -15.47 -11.82
C THR A 33 10.10 -15.61 -10.37
N GLY A 34 10.10 -16.84 -9.85
CA GLY A 34 9.81 -17.10 -8.44
C GLY A 34 10.77 -16.38 -7.51
N TYR A 35 12.07 -16.40 -7.80
CA TYR A 35 13.08 -15.71 -7.01
C TYR A 35 12.79 -14.22 -6.88
N ARG A 36 12.47 -13.54 -7.98
CA ARG A 36 12.07 -12.13 -7.98
C ARG A 36 10.76 -11.90 -7.21
N ASP A 37 9.77 -12.76 -7.38
CA ASP A 37 8.51 -12.67 -6.64
C ASP A 37 8.72 -12.81 -5.13
N GLY A 38 9.57 -13.74 -4.71
CA GLY A 38 9.94 -13.96 -3.32
C GLY A 38 10.73 -12.78 -2.75
N GLN A 39 11.70 -12.24 -3.49
CA GLN A 39 12.44 -11.03 -3.08
C GLN A 39 11.52 -9.83 -2.86
N ASN A 40 10.46 -9.73 -3.66
CA ASN A 40 9.45 -8.69 -3.52
C ASN A 40 8.42 -8.98 -2.44
N GLY A 41 8.35 -10.21 -1.90
CA GLY A 41 7.33 -10.61 -0.94
C GLY A 41 5.92 -10.61 -1.54
N ASN A 42 5.82 -10.93 -2.83
CA ASN A 42 4.54 -11.02 -3.54
C ASN A 42 3.64 -12.09 -2.92
N ASN A 43 2.33 -11.98 -3.18
CA ASN A 43 1.40 -13.02 -2.77
C ASN A 43 1.78 -14.34 -3.46
N PRO A 44 2.03 -15.43 -2.72
CA PRO A 44 2.42 -16.69 -3.34
C PRO A 44 1.37 -17.26 -4.30
N ASN A 45 0.11 -16.84 -4.20
CA ASN A 45 -0.95 -17.25 -5.11
C ASN A 45 -0.77 -16.74 -6.54
N ILE A 46 0.11 -15.76 -6.78
CA ILE A 46 0.38 -15.19 -8.11
C ILE A 46 0.81 -16.26 -9.14
N VAL A 47 1.44 -17.36 -8.69
CA VAL A 47 1.80 -18.48 -9.56
C VAL A 47 0.59 -19.19 -10.18
N ASN A 48 -0.58 -19.11 -9.53
CA ASN A 48 -1.82 -19.62 -10.09
C ASN A 48 -2.38 -18.69 -11.15
N ASP A 49 -2.20 -17.38 -10.99
CA ASP A 49 -2.56 -16.39 -12.00
C ASP A 49 -1.69 -16.61 -13.24
N TYR A 50 -0.36 -16.77 -13.07
CA TYR A 50 0.54 -17.14 -14.16
C TYR A 50 0.11 -18.45 -14.86
N ALA A 51 -0.32 -19.45 -14.09
CA ALA A 51 -0.79 -20.72 -14.66
C ALA A 51 -2.09 -20.55 -15.46
N SER A 52 -2.97 -19.65 -15.06
CA SER A 52 -4.17 -19.29 -15.82
C SER A 52 -3.82 -18.56 -17.11
N ASP A 53 -3.01 -17.51 -17.01
CA ASP A 53 -2.63 -16.65 -18.14
C ASP A 53 -1.84 -17.42 -19.20
N CYS A 54 -0.85 -18.22 -18.78
CA CYS A 54 -0.03 -18.99 -19.71
C CYS A 54 -0.80 -20.15 -20.37
N ALA A 55 -1.86 -20.67 -19.72
CA ALA A 55 -2.69 -21.72 -20.29
C ALA A 55 -3.47 -21.25 -21.53
N GLU A 56 -3.80 -19.95 -21.65
CA GLU A 56 -4.42 -19.38 -22.85
C GLU A 56 -3.55 -19.57 -24.10
N ALA A 57 -2.23 -19.63 -23.91
CA ALA A 57 -1.24 -19.91 -24.95
C ALA A 57 -0.80 -21.38 -25.00
N ASN A 58 -1.47 -22.29 -24.28
CA ASN A 58 -1.11 -23.70 -24.12
C ASN A 58 0.29 -23.92 -23.50
N ILE A 59 0.76 -22.99 -22.66
CA ILE A 59 2.05 -23.08 -21.97
C ILE A 59 1.83 -23.53 -20.53
N VAL A 60 2.60 -24.54 -20.11
CA VAL A 60 2.53 -25.08 -18.74
C VAL A 60 3.60 -24.41 -17.86
N VAL A 61 3.15 -23.78 -16.77
CA VAL A 61 4.02 -23.16 -15.76
C VAL A 61 4.73 -24.21 -14.92
N ASP A 62 6.06 -24.13 -14.78
CA ASP A 62 6.81 -24.95 -13.82
C ASP A 62 6.69 -24.36 -12.41
N LYS A 63 5.59 -24.72 -11.74
CA LYS A 63 5.30 -24.28 -10.36
C LYS A 63 6.37 -24.74 -9.37
N VAL A 64 7.05 -25.86 -9.62
CA VAL A 64 8.07 -26.40 -8.71
C VAL A 64 9.34 -25.55 -8.80
N ALA A 65 9.78 -25.20 -10.01
CA ALA A 65 10.88 -24.27 -10.22
C ALA A 65 10.57 -22.90 -9.60
N TRP A 66 9.36 -22.37 -9.86
CA TRP A 66 8.90 -21.11 -9.27
C TRP A 66 8.92 -21.16 -7.74
N GLN A 67 8.38 -22.20 -7.11
CA GLN A 67 8.34 -22.30 -5.65
C GLN A 67 9.74 -22.38 -5.02
N LYS A 68 10.68 -23.08 -5.69
CA LYS A 68 12.08 -23.12 -5.26
C LYS A 68 12.73 -21.73 -5.33
N GLY A 69 12.51 -21.01 -6.44
CA GLY A 69 12.96 -19.63 -6.59
C GLY A 69 12.38 -18.73 -5.51
N PHE A 70 11.05 -18.77 -5.35
CA PHE A 70 10.30 -17.99 -4.38
C PHE A 70 10.83 -18.18 -2.97
N SER A 71 11.00 -19.42 -2.53
CA SER A 71 11.58 -19.71 -1.21
C SER A 71 12.97 -19.10 -1.02
N GLN A 72 13.82 -19.10 -2.06
CA GLN A 72 15.15 -18.50 -1.99
C GLN A 72 15.09 -16.97 -1.98
N GLY A 73 14.26 -16.35 -2.82
CA GLY A 73 14.10 -14.90 -2.87
C GLY A 73 13.54 -14.33 -1.58
N THR A 74 12.57 -15.03 -0.99
CA THR A 74 11.90 -14.64 0.25
C THR A 74 12.86 -14.53 1.44
N ARG A 75 14.01 -15.22 1.42
CA ARG A 75 15.05 -15.06 2.47
C ARG A 75 15.54 -13.61 2.59
N LEU A 76 15.65 -12.90 1.46
CA LEU A 76 16.05 -11.50 1.44
C LEU A 76 14.91 -10.59 1.91
N TYR A 77 13.70 -10.86 1.46
CA TYR A 77 12.51 -10.16 1.91
C TYR A 77 12.31 -10.27 3.43
N CYS A 78 12.54 -11.45 4.00
CA CYS A 78 12.36 -11.74 5.42
C CYS A 78 13.52 -11.30 6.32
N ALA A 79 14.46 -10.51 5.80
CA ALA A 79 15.52 -9.93 6.62
C ALA A 79 14.92 -9.05 7.73
N PRO A 80 15.35 -9.19 9.01
CA PRO A 80 14.83 -8.43 10.14
C PRO A 80 14.64 -6.93 9.91
N ASN A 81 15.64 -6.27 9.35
CA ASN A 81 15.64 -4.83 9.06
C ASN A 81 14.64 -4.45 7.95
N ASN A 82 14.35 -5.36 7.02
CA ASN A 82 13.37 -5.11 5.96
C ASN A 82 11.93 -5.07 6.49
N GLY A 83 11.63 -5.75 7.61
CA GLY A 83 10.30 -5.76 8.21
C GLY A 83 9.76 -4.34 8.44
N TYR A 84 10.54 -3.47 9.09
CA TYR A 84 10.13 -2.09 9.34
C TYR A 84 9.90 -1.30 8.05
N VAL A 85 10.75 -1.48 7.04
CA VAL A 85 10.62 -0.83 5.73
C VAL A 85 9.30 -1.23 5.06
N VAL A 86 9.02 -2.52 4.98
CA VAL A 86 7.78 -3.05 4.39
C VAL A 86 6.56 -2.51 5.13
N GLY A 87 6.58 -2.55 6.47
CA GLY A 87 5.47 -2.08 7.30
C GLY A 87 5.22 -0.58 7.16
N SER A 88 6.28 0.23 7.17
CA SER A 88 6.20 1.71 7.09
C SER A 88 5.79 2.22 5.71
N GLN A 89 6.05 1.44 4.66
CA GLN A 89 5.49 1.67 3.32
C GLN A 89 4.01 1.27 3.21
N GLY A 90 3.43 0.67 4.24
CA GLY A 90 2.04 0.23 4.26
C GLY A 90 1.76 -1.02 3.43
N ARG A 91 2.79 -1.70 2.92
CA ARG A 91 2.67 -2.89 2.06
C ARG A 91 1.90 -4.00 2.77
N THR A 92 1.08 -4.73 2.02
CA THR A 92 0.40 -5.93 2.51
C THR A 92 1.41 -7.05 2.71
N TYR A 93 1.33 -7.74 3.85
CA TYR A 93 2.15 -8.91 4.15
C TYR A 93 1.33 -10.20 3.97
N TYR A 94 1.84 -11.12 3.16
CA TYR A 94 1.17 -12.37 2.78
C TYR A 94 1.62 -13.60 3.58
N GLY A 95 2.24 -13.42 4.76
CA GLY A 95 2.61 -14.55 5.62
C GLY A 95 3.79 -15.38 5.12
N VAL A 96 4.67 -14.81 4.29
CA VAL A 96 5.76 -15.55 3.62
C VAL A 96 7.03 -15.72 4.48
N CYS A 97 7.08 -15.11 5.66
CA CYS A 97 8.23 -15.11 6.56
C CYS A 97 7.96 -15.82 7.89
N ASP A 98 8.86 -16.73 8.26
CA ASP A 98 8.87 -17.39 9.58
C ASP A 98 9.67 -16.60 10.63
N SER A 99 10.33 -15.50 10.25
CA SER A 99 11.19 -14.73 11.16
C SER A 99 10.36 -13.85 12.10
N ASP A 100 10.34 -14.19 13.39
CA ASP A 100 9.72 -13.37 14.45
C ASP A 100 10.24 -11.93 14.47
N GLN A 101 11.53 -11.74 14.22
CA GLN A 101 12.13 -10.41 14.22
C GLN A 101 11.66 -9.57 13.02
N PHE A 102 11.49 -10.18 11.84
CA PHE A 102 10.85 -9.52 10.70
C PHE A 102 9.42 -9.12 11.06
N LEU A 103 8.62 -10.03 11.61
CA LEU A 103 7.22 -9.79 11.97
C LEU A 103 7.07 -8.66 12.98
N LYS A 104 7.89 -8.66 14.03
CA LYS A 104 7.94 -7.58 15.02
C LYS A 104 8.25 -6.24 14.37
N ASN A 105 9.26 -6.18 13.50
CA ASN A 105 9.65 -4.95 12.84
C ASN A 105 8.58 -4.49 11.82
N TYR A 106 7.95 -5.41 11.11
CA TYR A 106 6.80 -5.14 10.23
C TYR A 106 5.64 -4.51 11.00
N GLN A 107 5.29 -5.02 12.17
CA GLN A 107 4.25 -4.43 13.01
C GLN A 107 4.63 -3.01 13.45
N LEU A 108 5.87 -2.77 13.87
CA LEU A 108 6.34 -1.41 14.20
C LEU A 108 6.24 -0.45 13.01
N GLY A 109 6.65 -0.89 11.83
CA GLY A 109 6.49 -0.11 10.59
C GLY A 109 5.01 0.12 10.25
N LYS A 110 4.15 -0.87 10.46
CA LYS A 110 2.71 -0.74 10.15
C LYS A 110 2.03 0.27 11.08
N LEU A 111 2.40 0.31 12.35
CA LEU A 111 1.95 1.32 13.31
C LEU A 111 2.38 2.73 12.90
N GLU A 112 3.61 2.87 12.41
CA GLU A 112 4.13 4.11 11.82
C GLU A 112 3.27 4.56 10.64
N TYR A 113 3.03 3.66 9.67
CA TYR A 113 2.20 3.93 8.51
C TYR A 113 0.77 4.36 8.92
N GLN A 114 0.13 3.62 9.84
CA GLN A 114 -1.20 3.93 10.35
C GLN A 114 -1.26 5.30 11.02
N ARG A 115 -0.24 5.65 11.80
CA ARG A 115 -0.13 6.97 12.43
C ARG A 115 -0.05 8.08 11.38
N GLN A 116 0.77 7.91 10.34
CA GLN A 116 0.89 8.88 9.25
C GLN A 116 -0.41 9.03 8.44
N GLN A 117 -1.11 7.93 8.16
CA GLN A 117 -2.42 7.95 7.53
C GLN A 117 -3.43 8.72 8.38
N ARG A 118 -3.47 8.46 9.70
CA ARG A 118 -4.37 9.17 10.61
C ARG A 118 -4.04 10.66 10.70
N LEU A 119 -2.76 11.04 10.75
CA LEU A 119 -2.34 12.43 10.70
C LEU A 119 -2.80 13.15 9.42
N THR A 120 -2.68 12.48 8.27
CA THR A 120 -3.13 13.00 6.98
C THR A 120 -4.64 13.23 6.98
N GLU A 121 -5.40 12.24 7.45
CA GLU A 121 -6.86 12.34 7.58
C GLU A 121 -7.28 13.49 8.50
N LEU A 122 -6.68 13.59 9.69
CA LEU A 122 -6.95 14.66 10.64
C LEU A 122 -6.64 16.04 10.04
N ASN A 123 -5.56 16.18 9.27
CA ASN A 123 -5.23 17.44 8.60
C ASN A 123 -6.29 17.83 7.58
N ASN A 124 -6.77 16.87 6.77
CA ASN A 124 -7.82 17.11 5.79
C ASN A 124 -9.14 17.52 6.47
N GLN A 125 -9.54 16.82 7.53
CA GLN A 125 -10.74 17.12 8.29
C GLN A 125 -10.67 18.49 8.98
N ILE A 126 -9.52 18.85 9.57
CA ILE A 126 -9.32 20.16 10.18
C ILE A 126 -9.37 21.27 9.13
N ALA A 127 -8.73 21.07 7.97
CA ALA A 127 -8.79 22.04 6.87
C ALA A 127 -10.22 22.22 6.35
N ASP A 128 -11.01 21.14 6.28
CA ASP A 128 -12.42 21.22 5.92
C ASP A 128 -13.25 22.02 6.94
N LEU A 129 -13.09 21.72 8.23
CA LEU A 129 -13.74 22.48 9.30
C LEU A 129 -13.33 23.96 9.30
N ASP A 130 -12.08 24.27 9.01
CA ASP A 130 -11.59 25.65 8.87
C ASP A 130 -12.29 26.40 7.71
N ARG A 131 -12.51 25.72 6.58
CA ARG A 131 -13.31 26.27 5.48
C ARG A 131 -14.76 26.50 5.90
N GLN A 132 -15.39 25.51 6.53
CA GLN A 132 -16.78 25.60 7.00
C GLN A 132 -16.98 26.73 8.03
N ILE A 133 -16.05 26.90 8.96
CA ILE A 133 -16.07 27.98 9.96
C ILE A 133 -15.95 29.34 9.26
N SER A 134 -15.07 29.44 8.26
CA SER A 134 -14.84 30.69 7.52
C SER A 134 -16.03 31.10 6.66
N SER A 135 -16.77 30.13 6.11
CA SER A 135 -17.95 30.38 5.27
C SER A 135 -19.28 30.39 6.03
N ALA A 136 -19.29 30.05 7.32
CA ALA A 136 -20.53 29.98 8.09
C ALA A 136 -21.12 31.37 8.36
N ASP A 137 -22.45 31.45 8.37
CA ASP A 137 -23.18 32.63 8.81
C ASP A 137 -22.82 32.95 10.27
N LYS A 138 -22.32 34.17 10.52
CA LYS A 138 -21.92 34.63 11.86
C LYS A 138 -23.11 34.76 12.82
N GLY A 139 -24.34 34.86 12.29
CA GLY A 139 -25.57 34.83 13.07
C GLY A 139 -25.90 33.44 13.64
N ASP A 140 -25.38 32.37 13.03
CA ASP A 140 -25.57 30.99 13.50
C ASP A 140 -24.48 30.59 14.52
N SER A 141 -24.58 31.20 15.70
CA SER A 141 -23.62 30.99 16.81
C SER A 141 -23.53 29.52 17.24
N LYS A 142 -24.66 28.79 17.24
CA LYS A 142 -24.72 27.37 17.62
C LYS A 142 -23.96 26.49 16.63
N LYS A 143 -24.10 26.72 15.32
CA LYS A 143 -23.33 25.99 14.32
C LYS A 143 -21.84 26.27 14.44
N LEU A 144 -21.46 27.53 14.61
CA LEU A 144 -20.07 27.94 14.79
C LEU A 144 -19.43 27.31 16.03
N GLU A 145 -20.15 27.25 17.15
CA GLU A 145 -19.69 26.60 18.38
C GLU A 145 -19.41 25.10 18.14
N ARG A 146 -20.32 24.38 17.47
CA ARG A 146 -20.16 22.96 17.14
C ARG A 146 -18.94 22.70 16.26
N LEU A 147 -18.78 23.48 15.18
CA LEU A 147 -17.65 23.32 14.26
C LEU A 147 -16.31 23.59 14.97
N ARG A 148 -16.24 24.61 15.82
CA ARG A 148 -15.04 24.93 16.61
C ARG A 148 -14.71 23.84 17.63
N ALA A 149 -15.72 23.28 18.28
CA ALA A 149 -15.55 22.17 19.21
C ALA A 149 -14.96 20.93 18.49
N GLN A 150 -15.58 20.52 17.38
CA GLN A 150 -15.08 19.41 16.55
C GLN A 150 -13.63 19.64 16.10
N ARG A 151 -13.33 20.84 15.58
CA ARG A 151 -11.98 21.20 15.14
C ARG A 151 -10.98 21.11 16.29
N LYS A 152 -11.35 21.61 17.47
CA LYS A 152 -10.49 21.56 18.67
C LYS A 152 -10.22 20.11 19.07
N ASP A 153 -11.21 19.23 18.97
CA ASP A 153 -11.07 17.82 19.33
C ASP A 153 -10.12 17.09 18.37
N LEU A 154 -10.29 17.27 17.05
CA LEU A 154 -9.38 16.71 16.04
C LEU A 154 -7.96 17.27 16.18
N ALA A 155 -7.80 18.56 16.51
CA ALA A 155 -6.49 19.17 16.73
C ALA A 155 -5.77 18.58 17.96
N ARG A 156 -6.51 18.21 19.02
CA ARG A 156 -5.92 17.53 20.19
C ARG A 156 -5.45 16.12 19.83
N GLU A 157 -6.24 15.37 19.09
CA GLU A 157 -5.85 14.04 18.61
C GLU A 157 -4.62 14.12 17.69
N ARG A 158 -4.60 15.05 16.74
CA ARG A 158 -3.44 15.27 15.87
C ARG A 158 -2.19 15.55 16.70
N SER A 159 -2.30 16.39 17.72
CA SER A 159 -1.18 16.73 18.60
C SER A 159 -0.64 15.52 19.36
N SER A 160 -1.50 14.60 19.81
CA SER A 160 -1.04 13.41 20.51
C SER A 160 -0.27 12.46 19.58
N LEU A 161 -0.68 12.36 18.32
CA LEU A 161 0.00 11.53 17.30
C LEU A 161 1.36 12.12 16.84
N LEU A 162 1.64 13.39 17.12
CA LEU A 162 2.92 14.04 16.82
C LEU A 162 3.95 13.89 17.96
N THR A 163 3.52 13.56 19.18
CA THR A 163 4.43 13.43 20.32
C THR A 163 5.12 12.06 20.32
N PRO A 164 6.47 11.97 20.30
CA PRO A 164 7.21 10.69 20.15
C PRO A 164 7.15 9.70 21.32
N ASN A 165 6.26 9.87 22.31
CA ASN A 165 6.22 8.98 23.47
C ASN A 165 4.81 8.87 24.06
N VAL A 166 3.96 8.01 23.49
CA VAL A 166 2.97 7.20 24.23
C VAL A 166 2.67 5.98 23.36
N ASN A 167 2.66 4.79 23.94
CA ASN A 167 2.19 3.56 23.31
C ASN A 167 0.77 3.76 22.72
N PHE A 168 0.68 4.09 21.44
CA PHE A 168 -0.60 4.02 20.72
C PHE A 168 -0.90 2.55 20.44
N ARG A 169 -1.61 1.90 21.38
CA ARG A 169 -2.36 0.69 21.08
C ARG A 169 -3.56 1.11 20.23
N PHE A 170 -3.48 0.88 18.93
CA PHE A 170 -4.66 0.87 18.08
C PHE A 170 -5.36 -0.46 18.35
N ASP A 171 -6.39 -0.45 19.18
CA ASP A 171 -7.32 -1.58 19.28
C ASP A 171 -8.30 -1.47 18.09
N PHE A 172 -8.33 -2.52 17.25
CA PHE A 172 -9.22 -2.67 16.10
C PHE A 172 -10.44 -3.52 16.47
#